data_AF-H3GJU8-F1
#
_entry.id   AF-H3GJU8-F1
#
_cell.length_a   1.000
_cell.length_b   1.000
_cell.length_c   1.000
_cell.angle_alpha   90.00
_cell.angle_beta   90.00
_cell.angle_gamma   90.00
#
_symmetry.space_group_name_H-M   'P 1'
#
loop_
_entity.id
_entity.type
_entity.pdbx_description
1 polymer ?
#
loop_
_entity_poly.entity_id
_entity_poly.type
_entity_poly.pdbx_seq_one_letter_code
_entity_poly.pdbx_strand_id
1 'polypeptide(L)'
;MGRLRQSQCDVERGVVVVELAPADIHREDPTSSKHANSMLSGRSGWKRPLWFVWDPAGLVIAGFAWVLLFGLLLSVLLSISQWVGLLSLMGVTEGLWFSGLFGMCLWCHIVVLTSNPGTVPFKLKGLSVDGEEDADVEEVEEEMPLHEYEECEDDGSLLIYCDECEIYRPSRATHCHTCERCIVLQDHHCPWVNNCVGIGNQKAFLLLLLYVTATSVQAALLVLLQYAMCARGKYTCGLQNDQFPGKLGGWILAAAAVFGLFCSLMLAMELLNIYQDPLFTHIADQLAARRGGDKSASRLERHLSVICGTDGMRASWFFPPPERRALHDVEIVQGFRCRPEDAEIC
;
A
#
# COMPACT_ATOMS: atom_id res chain seq x y z
N MET A 1 -11.85 -35.09 28.82
CA MET A 1 -10.43 -35.16 28.42
C MET A 1 -10.30 -35.98 27.16
N GLY A 2 -10.35 -35.33 25.99
CA GLY A 2 -10.09 -35.95 24.70
C GLY A 2 -9.45 -34.89 23.82
N ARG A 3 -8.16 -35.07 23.47
CA ARG A 3 -7.45 -34.24 22.50
C ARG A 3 -8.08 -34.48 21.13
N LEU A 4 -8.74 -33.47 20.58
CA LEU A 4 -9.20 -33.46 19.19
C LEU A 4 -8.00 -33.30 18.27
N ARG A 5 -7.97 -34.11 17.21
CA ARG A 5 -6.86 -34.18 16.25
C ARG A 5 -6.98 -33.01 15.28
N GLN A 6 -5.94 -32.20 15.31
CA GLN A 6 -5.49 -31.26 14.28
C GLN A 6 -5.38 -31.97 12.92
N SER A 7 -6.49 -32.17 12.20
CA SER A 7 -6.46 -32.69 10.83
C SER A 7 -6.08 -31.55 9.88
N GLN A 8 -4.77 -31.46 9.65
CA GLN A 8 -4.10 -30.82 8.51
C GLN A 8 -4.25 -29.30 8.33
N CYS A 9 -4.16 -28.54 9.42
CA CYS A 9 -3.29 -27.36 9.37
C CYS A 9 -1.85 -27.88 9.49
N ASP A 10 -1.11 -27.93 8.38
CA ASP A 10 0.32 -28.27 8.40
C ASP A 10 1.10 -27.09 9.00
N VAL A 11 1.16 -27.01 10.34
CA VAL A 11 1.78 -25.95 11.14
C VAL A 11 3.32 -25.99 11.06
N GLU A 12 3.92 -26.37 9.93
CA GLU A 12 5.38 -26.52 9.89
C GLU A 12 6.12 -25.18 9.93
N ARG A 13 5.50 -24.04 9.57
CA ARG A 13 6.24 -22.76 9.36
C ARG A 13 5.42 -21.48 9.54
N GLY A 14 4.40 -21.44 10.41
CA GLY A 14 3.57 -20.23 10.60
C GLY A 14 2.83 -19.76 9.33
N VAL A 15 2.58 -20.69 8.40
CA VAL A 15 1.78 -20.51 7.18
C VAL A 15 0.61 -21.46 7.27
N VAL A 16 -0.60 -20.96 7.05
CA VAL A 16 -1.79 -21.80 7.03
C VAL A 16 -2.00 -22.35 5.63
N VAL A 17 -2.02 -23.68 5.51
CA VAL A 17 -2.42 -24.34 4.27
C VAL A 17 -3.94 -24.29 4.22
N VAL A 18 -4.50 -23.41 3.40
CA VAL A 18 -5.94 -23.37 3.13
C VAL A 18 -6.19 -24.24 1.90
N GLU A 19 -6.87 -25.36 2.08
CA GLU A 19 -7.48 -26.09 0.97
C GLU A 19 -8.82 -25.44 0.61
N LEU A 20 -8.86 -24.74 -0.52
CA LEU A 20 -10.12 -24.18 -1.03
C LEU A 20 -11.04 -25.35 -1.44
N ALA A 21 -12.22 -25.52 -0.86
CA ALA A 21 -13.13 -26.58 -1.33
C ALA A 21 -13.33 -26.47 -2.86
N PRO A 22 -13.34 -27.60 -3.62
CA PRO A 22 -13.67 -27.55 -5.03
C PRO A 22 -15.02 -26.85 -5.20
N ALA A 23 -15.12 -25.97 -6.20
CA ALA A 23 -16.31 -25.17 -6.42
C ALA A 23 -17.51 -26.07 -6.66
N ASP A 24 -18.32 -26.31 -5.64
CA ASP A 24 -19.64 -26.88 -5.81
C ASP A 24 -20.48 -25.82 -6.53
N ILE A 25 -20.81 -26.14 -7.78
CA ILE A 25 -21.75 -25.38 -8.60
C ILE A 25 -23.15 -25.65 -8.02
N HIS A 26 -23.43 -25.06 -6.86
CA HIS A 26 -24.78 -24.90 -6.37
C HIS A 26 -25.22 -23.46 -6.64
N ARG A 27 -26.26 -23.36 -7.50
CA ARG A 27 -26.99 -22.13 -7.83
C ARG A 27 -27.19 -21.28 -6.58
N GLU A 28 -26.55 -20.12 -6.52
CA GLU A 28 -26.97 -19.06 -5.61
C GLU A 28 -28.25 -18.40 -6.15
N ASP A 29 -29.27 -18.36 -5.29
CA ASP A 29 -30.49 -17.61 -5.49
C ASP A 29 -30.21 -16.09 -5.44
N PRO A 30 -30.74 -15.28 -6.38
CA PRO A 30 -30.33 -13.89 -6.58
C PRO A 30 -31.08 -12.92 -5.65
N THR A 31 -31.10 -13.18 -4.34
CA THR A 31 -31.80 -12.32 -3.37
C THR A 31 -31.01 -12.08 -2.07
N SER A 32 -29.78 -11.59 -2.20
CA SER A 32 -29.15 -10.79 -1.14
C SER A 32 -28.23 -9.75 -1.77
N SER A 33 -28.76 -8.55 -1.96
CA SER A 33 -28.00 -7.35 -2.36
C SER A 33 -26.98 -7.01 -1.27
N LYS A 34 -25.68 -6.84 -1.56
CA LYS A 34 -25.10 -5.57 -2.06
C LYS A 34 -23.74 -5.74 -2.78
N HIS A 35 -23.25 -6.94 -3.04
CA HIS A 35 -21.86 -7.17 -3.50
C HIS A 35 -21.65 -7.39 -5.02
N ALA A 36 -22.59 -6.97 -5.86
CA ALA A 36 -22.58 -7.32 -7.29
C ALA A 36 -21.98 -6.26 -8.24
N ASN A 37 -21.08 -5.39 -7.78
CA ASN A 37 -20.41 -4.40 -8.65
C ASN A 37 -18.87 -4.49 -8.62
N SER A 38 -18.30 -5.68 -8.80
CA SER A 38 -16.93 -5.77 -9.35
C SER A 38 -16.60 -7.05 -10.13
N MET A 39 -17.57 -7.90 -10.45
CA MET A 39 -17.31 -9.15 -11.19
C MET A 39 -18.24 -9.31 -12.39
N LEU A 40 -17.91 -8.62 -13.48
CA LEU A 40 -18.31 -9.05 -14.83
C LEU A 40 -17.09 -8.94 -15.75
N SER A 41 -16.39 -10.06 -15.93
CA SER A 41 -15.49 -10.27 -17.06
C SER A 41 -15.51 -11.76 -17.41
N GLY A 42 -16.41 -12.10 -18.33
CA GLY A 42 -16.47 -13.42 -18.94
C GLY A 42 -15.32 -13.64 -19.94
N ARG A 43 -14.87 -14.90 -19.98
CA ARG A 43 -14.15 -15.60 -21.07
C ARG A 43 -13.39 -14.74 -22.09
N SER A 44 -12.05 -14.77 -21.96
CA SER A 44 -11.03 -14.98 -23.01
C SER A 44 -9.83 -14.05 -22.83
N GLY A 45 -8.63 -14.65 -22.89
CA GLY A 45 -7.37 -14.00 -23.25
C GLY A 45 -6.94 -12.78 -22.43
N TRP A 46 -6.14 -13.04 -21.39
CA TRP A 46 -5.06 -12.18 -20.90
C TRP A 46 -5.41 -10.71 -20.61
N LYS A 47 -5.61 -10.38 -19.33
CA LYS A 47 -5.31 -9.09 -18.68
C LYS A 47 -5.63 -9.23 -17.19
N ARG A 48 -4.67 -8.92 -16.31
CA ARG A 48 -4.96 -8.72 -14.89
C ARG A 48 -6.05 -7.64 -14.80
N PRO A 49 -7.23 -7.89 -14.19
CA PRO A 49 -8.19 -6.81 -14.01
C PRO A 49 -7.51 -5.74 -13.15
N LEU A 50 -7.49 -4.49 -13.62
CA LEU A 50 -6.98 -3.39 -12.80
C LEU A 50 -7.82 -3.33 -11.53
N TRP A 51 -7.16 -3.35 -10.38
CA TRP A 51 -7.82 -3.11 -9.10
C TRP A 51 -8.24 -1.64 -9.07
N PHE A 52 -9.52 -1.35 -8.85
CA PHE A 52 -9.99 0.03 -8.80
C PHE A 52 -11.20 0.14 -7.89
N VAL A 53 -11.11 1.01 -6.88
CA VAL A 53 -12.19 1.28 -5.94
C VAL A 53 -13.05 2.41 -6.48
N TRP A 54 -14.35 2.16 -6.68
CA TRP A 54 -15.30 3.13 -7.22
C TRP A 54 -15.93 4.01 -6.14
N ASP A 55 -15.13 4.55 -5.22
CA ASP A 55 -15.59 5.57 -4.27
C ASP A 55 -15.52 6.97 -4.90
N PRO A 56 -16.66 7.64 -5.14
CA PRO A 56 -16.67 8.98 -5.74
C PRO A 56 -15.91 10.01 -4.92
N ALA A 57 -15.92 9.91 -3.58
CA ALA A 57 -15.22 10.86 -2.72
C ALA A 57 -13.70 10.70 -2.86
N GLY A 58 -13.20 9.46 -2.77
CA GLY A 58 -11.80 9.14 -3.02
C GLY A 58 -11.33 9.53 -4.42
N LEU A 59 -12.16 9.38 -5.46
CA LEU A 59 -11.82 9.84 -6.82
C LEU A 59 -11.66 11.36 -6.93
N VAL A 60 -12.52 12.12 -6.25
CA VAL A 60 -12.39 13.59 -6.20
C VAL A 60 -11.10 13.99 -5.49
N ILE A 61 -10.76 13.33 -4.37
CA ILE A 61 -9.53 13.60 -3.62
C ILE A 61 -8.28 13.23 -4.44
N ALA A 62 -8.29 12.07 -5.10
CA ALA A 62 -7.20 11.64 -5.98
C ALA A 62 -7.03 12.60 -7.18
N GLY A 63 -8.14 13.03 -7.79
CA GLY A 63 -8.13 14.03 -8.85
C GLY A 63 -7.58 15.39 -8.38
N PHE A 64 -7.93 15.80 -7.16
CA PHE A 64 -7.37 17.01 -6.55
C PHE A 64 -5.85 16.91 -6.36
N ALA A 65 -5.34 15.74 -5.93
CA ALA A 65 -3.90 15.50 -5.84
C ALA A 65 -3.20 15.67 -7.19
N TRP A 66 -3.82 15.24 -8.29
CA TRP A 66 -3.27 15.42 -9.64
C TRP A 66 -3.24 16.90 -10.04
N VAL A 67 -4.32 17.64 -9.79
CA VAL A 67 -4.36 19.08 -10.05
C VAL A 67 -3.24 19.80 -9.31
N LEU A 68 -2.98 19.45 -8.05
CA LEU A 68 -1.89 20.01 -7.26
C LEU A 68 -0.50 19.66 -7.84
N LEU A 69 -0.28 18.39 -8.22
CA LEU A 69 0.99 17.95 -8.80
C LEU A 69 1.28 18.65 -10.15
N PHE A 70 0.30 18.69 -11.05
CA PHE A 70 0.45 19.38 -12.34
C PHE A 70 0.57 20.91 -12.17
N GLY A 71 -0.16 21.49 -11.22
CA GLY A 71 -0.03 22.91 -10.87
C GLY A 71 1.36 23.26 -10.33
N LEU A 72 1.95 22.40 -9.49
CA LEU A 72 3.31 22.55 -9.00
C LEU A 72 4.33 22.42 -10.13
N LEU A 73 4.17 21.43 -11.02
CA LEU A 73 5.02 21.27 -12.21
C LEU A 73 5.03 22.53 -13.07
N LEU A 74 3.85 23.05 -13.42
CA LEU A 74 3.74 24.28 -14.19
C LEU A 74 4.41 25.46 -13.47
N SER A 75 4.14 25.63 -12.18
CA SER A 75 4.67 26.73 -11.38
C SER A 75 6.20 26.71 -11.30
N VAL A 76 6.80 25.53 -11.11
CA VAL A 76 8.25 25.37 -11.07
C VAL A 76 8.88 25.61 -12.44
N LEU A 77 8.30 25.11 -13.54
CA LEU A 77 8.80 25.36 -14.89
C LEU A 77 8.73 26.85 -15.27
N LEU A 78 7.65 27.55 -14.88
CA LEU A 78 7.54 28.99 -15.04
C LEU A 78 8.60 29.74 -14.21
N SER A 79 8.84 29.30 -12.97
CA SER A 79 9.91 29.85 -12.12
C SER A 79 11.29 29.68 -12.77
N ILE A 80 11.61 28.48 -13.28
CA ILE A 80 12.87 28.22 -14.00
C ILE A 80 12.97 29.11 -15.26
N SER A 81 11.88 29.22 -16.02
CA SER A 81 11.83 30.03 -17.24
C SER A 81 12.13 31.50 -16.98
N GLN A 82 11.57 32.06 -15.90
CA GLN A 82 11.81 33.46 -15.53
C GLN A 82 13.19 33.68 -14.92
N TRP A 83 13.77 32.65 -14.27
CA TRP A 83 15.07 32.78 -13.62
C TRP A 83 16.22 32.82 -14.63
N VAL A 84 16.32 31.76 -15.43
CA VAL A 84 17.49 31.48 -16.28
C VAL A 84 17.10 31.11 -17.70
N GLY A 85 15.81 31.04 -17.99
CA GLY A 85 15.27 30.58 -19.27
C GLY A 85 15.29 29.06 -19.39
N LEU A 86 14.17 28.49 -19.85
CA LEU A 86 14.01 27.03 -20.00
C LEU A 86 14.98 26.40 -21.01
N LEU A 87 15.46 27.18 -21.98
CA LEU A 87 16.40 26.71 -23.01
C LEU A 87 17.87 26.88 -22.61
N SER A 88 18.16 27.51 -21.47
CA SER A 88 19.52 27.56 -20.95
C SER A 88 19.96 26.18 -20.48
N LEU A 89 21.26 25.89 -20.48
CA LEU A 89 21.77 24.60 -19.99
C LEU A 89 21.26 24.29 -18.57
N MET A 90 21.32 25.27 -17.66
CA MET A 90 20.84 25.12 -16.30
C MET A 90 19.32 24.95 -16.23
N GLY A 91 18.57 25.70 -17.03
CA GLY A 91 17.11 25.58 -17.08
C GLY A 91 16.65 24.23 -17.62
N VAL A 92 17.31 23.70 -18.65
CA VAL A 92 17.05 22.35 -19.18
C VAL A 92 17.39 21.29 -18.14
N THR A 93 18.54 21.37 -17.47
CA THR A 93 18.92 20.36 -16.47
C THR A 93 17.95 20.35 -15.29
N GLU A 94 17.63 21.50 -14.72
CA GLU A 94 16.69 21.60 -13.59
C GLU A 94 15.27 21.19 -14.00
N GLY A 95 14.82 21.60 -15.18
CA GLY A 95 13.52 21.24 -15.72
C GLY A 95 13.37 19.74 -15.96
N LEU A 96 14.40 19.08 -16.49
CA LEU A 96 14.42 17.63 -16.69
C LEU A 96 14.44 16.86 -15.37
N TRP A 97 15.27 17.27 -14.41
CA TRP A 97 15.31 16.65 -13.09
C TRP A 97 13.96 16.74 -12.37
N PHE A 98 13.38 17.94 -12.34
CA PHE A 98 12.08 18.15 -11.72
C PHE A 98 10.96 17.36 -12.43
N SER A 99 10.93 17.38 -13.76
CA SER A 99 9.94 16.63 -14.55
C SER A 99 10.10 15.11 -14.39
N GLY A 100 11.33 14.62 -14.23
CA GLY A 100 11.63 13.22 -13.95
C GLY A 100 11.08 12.77 -12.59
N LEU A 101 11.33 13.56 -11.54
CA LEU A 101 10.77 13.31 -10.20
C LEU A 101 9.23 13.36 -10.21
N PHE A 102 8.64 14.33 -10.91
CA PHE A 102 7.20 14.40 -11.14
C PHE A 102 6.67 13.13 -11.83
N GLY A 103 7.34 12.67 -12.90
CA GLY A 103 6.97 11.45 -13.61
C GLY A 103 7.00 10.21 -12.70
N MET A 104 7.99 10.13 -11.79
CA MET A 104 8.04 9.07 -10.79
C MET A 104 6.91 9.17 -9.77
N CYS A 105 6.58 10.37 -9.27
CA CYS A 105 5.42 10.58 -8.39
C CYS A 105 4.12 10.09 -9.05
N LEU A 106 3.90 10.47 -10.31
CA LEU A 106 2.71 10.10 -11.07
C LEU A 106 2.63 8.58 -11.28
N TRP A 107 3.76 7.94 -11.64
CA TRP A 107 3.82 6.48 -11.76
C TRP A 107 3.48 5.81 -10.42
N CYS A 108 4.13 6.21 -9.32
CA CYS A 108 3.86 5.63 -8.00
C CYS A 108 2.38 5.78 -7.62
N HIS A 109 1.80 6.97 -7.80
CA HIS A 109 0.41 7.26 -7.47
C HIS A 109 -0.56 6.37 -8.27
N ILE A 110 -0.36 6.27 -9.59
CA ILE A 110 -1.16 5.39 -10.46
C ILE A 110 -1.07 3.94 -9.99
N VAL A 111 0.13 3.45 -9.66
CA VAL A 111 0.31 2.06 -9.22
C VAL A 111 -0.40 1.81 -7.90
N VAL A 112 -0.25 2.68 -6.89
CA VAL A 112 -0.93 2.49 -5.60
C VAL A 112 -2.45 2.49 -5.77
N LEU A 113 -2.96 3.41 -6.59
CA LEU A 113 -4.39 3.55 -6.86
C LEU A 113 -4.98 2.35 -7.63
N THR A 114 -4.17 1.70 -8.47
CA THR A 114 -4.64 0.64 -9.39
C THR A 114 -4.19 -0.79 -9.05
N SER A 115 -3.50 -0.97 -7.92
CA SER A 115 -2.96 -2.28 -7.50
C SER A 115 -3.78 -2.87 -6.35
N ASN A 116 -3.93 -4.19 -6.37
CA ASN A 116 -4.53 -4.92 -5.26
C ASN A 116 -3.66 -4.72 -3.99
N PRO A 117 -4.22 -4.21 -2.88
CA PRO A 117 -3.45 -3.95 -1.65
C PRO A 117 -3.04 -5.23 -0.90
N GLY A 118 -3.52 -6.41 -1.32
CA GLY A 118 -3.27 -7.69 -0.68
C GLY A 118 -4.53 -8.30 -0.10
N THR A 119 -5.63 -8.35 -0.86
CA THR A 119 -6.89 -8.94 -0.39
C THR A 119 -6.78 -10.42 -0.07
N VAL A 120 -7.43 -10.82 1.02
CA VAL A 120 -7.71 -12.23 1.30
C VAL A 120 -8.83 -12.71 0.35
N PRO A 121 -8.65 -13.82 -0.39
CA PRO A 121 -9.67 -14.32 -1.30
C PRO A 121 -10.89 -14.90 -0.55
N PHE A 122 -12.10 -14.61 -1.03
CA PHE A 122 -13.36 -15.08 -0.42
C PHE A 122 -13.51 -16.60 -0.35
N LYS A 123 -12.77 -17.35 -1.19
CA LYS A 123 -12.80 -18.82 -1.18
C LYS A 123 -12.19 -19.44 0.09
N LEU A 124 -11.62 -18.65 1.01
CA LEU A 124 -11.26 -19.13 2.36
C LEU A 124 -12.47 -19.58 3.19
N LYS A 125 -13.70 -19.43 2.68
CA LYS A 125 -14.99 -19.85 3.29
C LYS A 125 -15.11 -21.36 3.59
N GLY A 126 -14.05 -22.16 3.41
CA GLY A 126 -14.05 -23.62 3.53
C GLY A 126 -13.22 -24.22 4.67
N LEU A 127 -12.73 -23.44 5.64
CA LEU A 127 -12.32 -24.01 6.93
C LEU A 127 -13.54 -24.14 7.84
N SER A 128 -14.53 -24.91 7.40
CA SER A 128 -15.42 -25.54 8.36
C SER A 128 -14.56 -26.50 9.18
N VAL A 129 -14.55 -26.32 10.49
CA VAL A 129 -14.06 -27.35 11.42
C VAL A 129 -15.10 -28.48 11.37
N ASP A 130 -15.08 -29.26 10.29
CA ASP A 130 -16.04 -30.32 10.08
C ASP A 130 -15.66 -31.53 10.92
N GLY A 131 -16.48 -31.76 11.95
CA GLY A 131 -16.50 -32.94 12.79
C GLY A 131 -17.78 -33.01 13.64
N GLU A 132 -18.90 -33.31 12.96
CA GLU A 132 -20.16 -33.95 13.41
C GLU A 132 -20.90 -33.30 14.62
N GLU A 133 -21.98 -32.54 14.40
CA GLU A 133 -23.39 -32.93 14.11
C GLU A 133 -24.21 -33.38 15.35
N ASP A 134 -25.34 -32.69 15.54
CA ASP A 134 -26.49 -32.95 16.43
C ASP A 134 -26.26 -33.01 17.95
N ALA A 135 -26.36 -31.85 18.59
CA ALA A 135 -26.94 -31.77 19.93
C ALA A 135 -27.76 -30.48 20.04
N ASP A 136 -29.03 -30.63 20.40
CA ASP A 136 -30.00 -29.55 20.62
C ASP A 136 -29.40 -28.42 21.45
N VAL A 137 -29.13 -27.27 20.84
CA VAL A 137 -28.72 -26.05 21.54
C VAL A 137 -29.99 -25.28 21.91
N GLU A 138 -30.40 -25.36 23.17
CA GLU A 138 -31.33 -24.39 23.74
C GLU A 138 -30.72 -22.99 23.59
N GLU A 139 -31.48 -22.07 22.98
CA GLU A 139 -31.15 -20.63 22.94
C GLU A 139 -31.00 -20.12 24.37
N VAL A 140 -29.76 -19.84 24.78
CA VAL A 140 -29.48 -18.96 25.91
C VAL A 140 -28.86 -17.70 25.33
N GLU A 141 -29.71 -16.70 25.13
CA GLU A 141 -29.30 -15.30 24.93
C GLU A 141 -28.61 -14.80 26.19
N GLU A 142 -27.30 -14.95 26.29
CA GLU A 142 -26.49 -14.10 27.19
C GLU A 142 -25.82 -13.03 26.33
N GLU A 143 -26.34 -11.80 26.43
CA GLU A 143 -25.75 -10.59 25.86
C GLU A 143 -24.32 -10.42 26.41
N MET A 144 -23.32 -10.71 25.57
CA MET A 144 -21.92 -10.45 25.91
C MET A 144 -21.65 -8.93 25.94
N PRO A 145 -21.04 -8.40 27.01
CA PRO A 145 -20.80 -6.96 27.15
C PRO A 145 -19.84 -6.43 26.07
N LEU A 146 -20.16 -5.24 25.56
CA LEU A 146 -19.39 -4.41 24.62
C LEU A 146 -17.96 -4.02 25.10
N HIS A 147 -17.39 -4.66 26.10
CA HIS A 147 -16.01 -4.40 26.51
C HIS A 147 -15.04 -5.53 26.10
N GLU A 148 -15.57 -6.62 25.54
CA GLU A 148 -14.80 -7.83 25.16
C GLU A 148 -14.55 -7.92 23.64
N TYR A 149 -15.19 -7.08 22.82
CA TYR A 149 -14.89 -7.01 21.38
C TYR A 149 -13.51 -6.40 21.07
N GLU A 150 -12.91 -5.71 22.04
CA GLU A 150 -11.72 -4.87 21.83
C GLU A 150 -10.40 -5.62 22.13
N GLU A 151 -10.47 -6.81 22.74
CA GLU A 151 -9.31 -7.65 23.05
C GLU A 151 -9.54 -9.10 22.56
N CYS A 152 -9.52 -9.31 21.24
CA CYS A 152 -9.14 -10.61 20.72
C CYS A 152 -7.64 -10.78 21.02
N GLU A 153 -7.30 -11.27 22.22
CA GLU A 153 -5.93 -11.73 22.51
C GLU A 153 -5.57 -12.77 21.45
N ASP A 154 -4.43 -12.55 20.77
CA ASP A 154 -3.80 -13.49 19.85
C ASP A 154 -3.47 -14.78 20.64
N ASP A 155 -4.41 -15.74 20.65
CA ASP A 155 -4.25 -17.04 21.34
C ASP A 155 -3.17 -17.94 20.69
N GLY A 156 -2.46 -17.41 19.68
CA GLY A 156 -1.55 -18.14 18.82
C GLY A 156 -2.25 -18.79 17.61
N SER A 157 -3.55 -18.57 17.42
CA SER A 157 -4.29 -19.01 16.25
C SER A 157 -3.83 -18.27 15.01
N LEU A 158 -3.40 -19.04 14.01
CA LEU A 158 -2.94 -18.50 12.73
C LEU A 158 -4.09 -17.93 11.88
N LEU A 159 -5.34 -18.21 12.25
CA LEU A 159 -6.56 -17.76 11.58
C LEU A 159 -7.52 -17.13 12.57
N ILE A 160 -8.17 -16.04 12.16
CA ILE A 160 -9.19 -15.30 12.89
C ILE A 160 -10.43 -15.22 11.99
N TYR A 161 -11.63 -15.43 12.54
CA TYR A 161 -12.87 -15.25 11.78
C TYR A 161 -13.20 -13.76 11.63
N CYS A 162 -13.69 -13.35 10.46
CA CYS A 162 -14.15 -11.98 10.19
C CYS A 162 -15.65 -12.03 9.87
N ASP A 163 -16.45 -11.45 10.75
CA ASP A 163 -17.92 -11.47 10.64
C ASP A 163 -18.42 -10.71 9.40
N GLU A 164 -17.75 -9.62 9.01
CA GLU A 164 -18.17 -8.80 7.87
C GLU A 164 -17.89 -9.44 6.52
N CYS A 165 -16.83 -10.25 6.43
CA CYS A 165 -16.49 -10.99 5.21
C CYS A 165 -17.00 -12.44 5.23
N GLU A 166 -17.45 -12.94 6.37
CA GLU A 166 -17.81 -14.34 6.61
C GLU A 166 -16.70 -15.32 6.19
N ILE A 167 -15.45 -14.99 6.48
CA ILE A 167 -14.27 -15.82 6.18
C ILE A 167 -13.34 -15.93 7.38
N TYR A 168 -12.63 -17.04 7.47
CA TYR A 168 -11.38 -17.07 8.23
C TYR A 168 -10.32 -16.28 7.47
N ARG A 169 -9.64 -15.35 8.13
CA ARG A 169 -8.51 -14.57 7.60
C ARG A 169 -7.25 -14.92 8.40
N PRO A 170 -6.05 -14.82 7.83
CA PRO A 170 -4.82 -14.97 8.62
C PRO A 170 -4.76 -13.89 9.72
N SER A 171 -4.14 -14.19 10.86
CA SER A 171 -4.07 -13.26 12.00
C SER A 171 -3.44 -11.90 11.67
N ARG A 172 -2.61 -11.85 10.64
CA ARG A 172 -1.98 -10.63 10.09
C ARG A 172 -2.81 -9.85 9.08
N ALA A 173 -4.04 -10.27 8.79
CA ALA A 173 -4.96 -9.54 7.92
C ALA A 173 -6.02 -8.81 8.76
N THR A 174 -6.41 -7.64 8.29
CA THR A 174 -7.40 -6.77 8.96
C THR A 174 -8.51 -6.41 7.99
N HIS A 175 -9.74 -6.31 8.48
CA HIS A 175 -10.89 -5.90 7.67
C HIS A 175 -10.89 -4.38 7.52
N CYS A 176 -10.94 -3.90 6.27
CA CYS A 176 -11.16 -2.49 6.00
C CYS A 176 -12.63 -2.26 5.65
N HIS A 177 -13.37 -1.56 6.52
CA HIS A 177 -14.78 -1.24 6.28
C HIS A 177 -15.01 -0.42 5.00
N THR A 178 -14.07 0.46 4.62
CA THR A 178 -14.20 1.26 3.38
C THR A 178 -14.03 0.42 2.12
N CYS A 179 -13.15 -0.58 2.15
CA CYS A 179 -12.93 -1.48 1.02
C CYS A 179 -13.80 -2.75 1.06
N GLU A 180 -14.50 -2.98 2.18
CA GLU A 180 -15.33 -4.16 2.47
C GLU A 180 -14.60 -5.49 2.26
N ARG A 181 -13.30 -5.52 2.58
CA ARG A 181 -12.40 -6.66 2.31
C ARG A 181 -11.34 -6.77 3.41
N CYS A 182 -10.96 -8.00 3.75
CA CYS A 182 -9.77 -8.27 4.56
C CYS A 182 -8.50 -8.08 3.74
N ILE A 183 -7.58 -7.25 4.25
CA ILE A 183 -6.31 -6.92 3.60
C ILE A 183 -5.15 -7.46 4.46
N VAL A 184 -4.26 -8.22 3.84
CA VAL A 184 -3.06 -8.79 4.45
C VAL A 184 -2.04 -7.70 4.75
N LEU A 185 -1.52 -7.67 5.98
CA LEU A 185 -0.61 -6.64 6.47
C LEU A 185 -1.17 -5.25 6.09
N GLN A 186 -2.45 -5.05 6.39
CA GLN A 186 -3.10 -3.76 6.20
C GLN A 186 -2.38 -2.75 7.07
N ASP A 187 -1.99 -1.64 6.45
CA ASP A 187 -1.51 -0.48 7.18
C ASP A 187 -2.67 0.49 7.43
N HIS A 188 -3.18 1.13 6.37
CA HIS A 188 -4.36 2.00 6.49
C HIS A 188 -5.16 2.11 5.19
N HIS A 189 -6.39 2.64 5.29
CA HIS A 189 -7.12 3.10 4.12
C HIS A 189 -6.76 4.56 3.83
N CYS A 190 -6.30 4.85 2.61
CA CYS A 190 -5.81 6.17 2.26
C CYS A 190 -6.71 6.83 1.20
N PRO A 191 -7.48 7.89 1.58
CA PRO A 191 -8.35 8.60 0.63
C PRO A 191 -7.58 9.26 -0.53
N TRP A 192 -6.33 9.65 -0.31
CA TRP A 192 -5.48 10.32 -1.32
C TRP A 192 -5.08 9.43 -2.50
N VAL A 193 -5.13 8.12 -2.29
CA VAL A 193 -4.89 7.12 -3.34
C VAL A 193 -6.14 6.29 -3.63
N ASN A 194 -7.27 6.63 -2.99
CA ASN A 194 -8.56 5.95 -3.12
C ASN A 194 -8.42 4.42 -3.03
N ASN A 195 -7.61 3.95 -2.08
CA ASN A 195 -7.29 2.54 -1.93
C ASN A 195 -6.76 2.25 -0.52
N CYS A 196 -6.82 0.99 -0.11
CA CYS A 196 -6.02 0.53 1.03
C CYS A 196 -4.54 0.54 0.68
N VAL A 197 -3.71 0.76 1.70
CA VAL A 197 -2.28 0.49 1.69
C VAL A 197 -2.07 -0.80 2.47
N GLY A 198 -1.51 -1.80 1.81
CA GLY A 198 -1.18 -3.10 2.39
C GLY A 198 -0.04 -3.74 1.63
N ILE A 199 0.31 -4.99 1.95
CA ILE A 199 1.53 -5.63 1.39
C ILE A 199 1.61 -5.62 -0.14
N GLY A 200 0.47 -5.64 -0.83
CA GLY A 200 0.40 -5.65 -2.30
C GLY A 200 0.81 -4.34 -2.97
N ASN A 201 0.73 -3.21 -2.27
CA ASN A 201 1.02 -1.88 -2.82
C ASN A 201 1.86 -0.96 -1.90
N GLN A 202 2.23 -1.41 -0.69
CA GLN A 202 3.02 -0.65 0.29
C GLN A 202 4.34 -0.14 -0.31
N LYS A 203 5.02 -0.93 -1.15
CA LYS A 203 6.24 -0.49 -1.86
C LYS A 203 6.00 0.78 -2.67
N ALA A 204 4.95 0.79 -3.49
CA ALA A 204 4.63 1.93 -4.35
C ALA A 204 4.19 3.13 -3.51
N PHE A 205 3.56 2.90 -2.35
CA PHE A 205 3.18 3.95 -1.41
C PHE A 205 4.40 4.62 -0.75
N LEU A 206 5.35 3.83 -0.24
CA LEU A 206 6.62 4.36 0.31
C LEU A 206 7.40 5.17 -0.74
N LEU A 207 7.44 4.67 -1.99
CA LEU A 207 8.06 5.39 -3.10
C LEU A 207 7.32 6.68 -3.45
N LEU A 208 5.99 6.68 -3.43
CA LEU A 208 5.20 7.90 -3.62
C LEU A 208 5.60 8.97 -2.59
N LEU A 209 5.63 8.62 -1.30
CA LEU A 209 6.01 9.55 -0.23
C LEU A 209 7.46 10.05 -0.41
N LEU A 210 8.38 9.16 -0.78
CA LEU A 210 9.77 9.51 -1.07
C LEU A 210 9.90 10.51 -2.22
N TYR A 211 9.25 10.25 -3.35
CA TYR A 211 9.35 11.10 -4.54
C TYR A 211 8.61 12.43 -4.37
N VAL A 212 7.48 12.46 -3.66
CA VAL A 212 6.81 13.73 -3.30
C VAL A 212 7.68 14.57 -2.38
N THR A 213 8.33 13.94 -1.41
CA THR A 213 9.30 14.61 -0.52
C THR A 213 10.47 15.16 -1.33
N ALA A 214 11.09 14.36 -2.19
CA ALA A 214 12.21 14.79 -3.03
C ALA A 214 11.82 15.94 -3.98
N THR A 215 10.66 15.86 -4.61
CA THR A 215 10.11 16.92 -5.48
C THR A 215 9.90 18.22 -4.70
N SER A 216 9.35 18.12 -3.48
CA SER A 216 9.12 19.27 -2.60
C SER A 216 10.43 19.92 -2.15
N VAL A 217 11.42 19.10 -1.77
CA VAL A 217 12.76 19.58 -1.40
C VAL A 217 13.44 20.28 -2.58
N GLN A 218 13.39 19.69 -3.79
CA GLN A 218 13.96 20.32 -4.99
C GLN A 218 13.30 21.68 -5.28
N ALA A 219 11.96 21.75 -5.24
CA ALA A 219 11.21 22.99 -5.44
C ALA A 219 11.58 24.06 -4.40
N ALA A 220 11.66 23.68 -3.12
CA ALA A 220 12.04 24.57 -2.04
C ALA A 220 13.47 25.08 -2.20
N LEU A 221 14.44 24.20 -2.46
CA LEU A 221 15.85 24.57 -2.67
C LEU A 221 16.01 25.53 -3.85
N LEU A 222 15.33 25.26 -4.97
CA LEU A 222 15.34 26.12 -6.14
C LEU A 222 14.86 27.54 -5.77
N VAL A 223 13.71 27.67 -5.12
CA VAL A 223 13.14 28.97 -4.74
C VAL A 223 13.97 29.68 -3.65
N LEU A 224 14.49 28.95 -2.66
CA LEU A 224 15.34 29.51 -1.62
C LEU A 224 16.65 30.05 -2.20
N LEU A 225 17.25 29.36 -3.18
CA LEU A 225 18.42 29.85 -3.91
C LEU A 225 18.09 31.13 -4.68
N GLN A 226 16.93 31.21 -5.35
CA GLN A 226 16.48 32.42 -6.04
C GLN A 226 16.35 33.60 -5.08
N TYR A 227 15.69 33.42 -3.93
CA TYR A 227 15.58 34.45 -2.89
C TYR A 227 16.96 34.85 -2.32
N ALA A 228 17.85 33.89 -2.08
CA ALA A 228 19.19 34.16 -1.56
C ALA A 228 20.07 34.95 -2.56
N MET A 229 19.89 34.76 -3.87
CA MET A 229 20.60 35.56 -4.87
C MET A 229 19.99 36.96 -5.05
N CYS A 230 18.67 37.05 -4.96
CA CYS A 230 17.94 38.30 -4.87
C CYS A 230 18.44 39.19 -3.71
N ALA A 231 18.57 38.61 -2.51
CA ALA A 231 19.06 39.32 -1.32
C ALA A 231 20.50 39.86 -1.47
N ARG A 232 21.31 39.29 -2.38
CA ARG A 232 22.67 39.76 -2.68
C ARG A 232 22.71 40.92 -3.69
N GLY A 233 21.56 41.47 -4.08
CA GLY A 233 21.47 42.67 -4.92
C GLY A 233 21.82 42.48 -6.39
N LYS A 234 21.92 41.23 -6.87
CA LYS A 234 22.25 40.93 -8.27
C LYS A 234 21.06 41.11 -9.23
N TYR A 235 19.83 41.16 -8.72
CA TYR A 235 18.60 41.20 -9.49
C TYR A 235 17.55 42.10 -8.83
N THR A 236 16.70 42.76 -9.62
CA THR A 236 15.52 43.46 -9.11
C THR A 236 14.46 42.44 -8.70
N CYS A 237 14.24 42.29 -7.41
CA CYS A 237 13.42 41.23 -6.84
C CYS A 237 12.55 41.74 -5.69
N GLY A 238 11.52 40.97 -5.36
CA GLY A 238 10.61 41.23 -4.24
C GLY A 238 9.33 40.41 -4.38
N LEU A 239 8.28 40.79 -3.64
CA LEU A 239 7.02 40.02 -3.52
C LEU A 239 5.89 40.52 -4.43
N GLN A 240 6.17 41.45 -5.34
CA GLN A 240 5.18 41.94 -6.30
C GLN A 240 5.00 40.97 -7.48
N ASN A 241 3.91 41.12 -8.23
CA ASN A 241 3.53 40.20 -9.31
C ASN A 241 4.55 40.19 -10.47
N ASP A 242 5.29 41.28 -10.67
CA ASP A 242 6.27 41.43 -11.76
C ASP A 242 7.73 41.24 -11.31
N GLN A 243 7.93 40.78 -10.07
CA GLN A 243 9.26 40.56 -9.51
C GLN A 243 9.55 39.06 -9.43
N PHE A 244 10.81 38.70 -9.62
CA PHE A 244 11.28 37.32 -9.55
C PHE A 244 12.06 37.08 -8.24
N PRO A 245 11.81 36.00 -7.48
CA PRO A 245 10.84 34.92 -7.73
C PRO A 245 9.38 35.26 -7.33
N GLY A 246 9.13 36.44 -6.76
CA GLY A 246 7.77 37.00 -6.66
C GLY A 246 6.85 36.29 -5.67
N LYS A 247 5.53 36.49 -5.86
CA LYS A 247 4.50 35.70 -5.14
C LYS A 247 4.49 34.24 -5.57
N LEU A 248 4.84 33.95 -6.83
CA LEU A 248 4.88 32.60 -7.36
C LEU A 248 5.87 31.74 -6.57
N GLY A 249 7.09 32.23 -6.33
CA GLY A 249 8.07 31.57 -5.46
C GLY A 249 7.52 31.32 -4.05
N GLY A 250 6.83 32.31 -3.47
CA GLY A 250 6.17 32.17 -2.17
C GLY A 250 5.14 31.04 -2.13
N TRP A 251 4.28 30.94 -3.15
CA TRP A 251 3.31 29.85 -3.26
C TRP A 251 3.96 28.49 -3.46
N ILE A 252 5.02 28.40 -4.27
CA ILE A 252 5.80 27.16 -4.44
C ILE A 252 6.40 26.72 -3.10
N LEU A 253 7.01 27.65 -2.35
CA LEU A 253 7.61 27.34 -1.05
C LEU A 253 6.55 26.91 -0.02
N ALA A 254 5.40 27.58 0.00
CA ALA A 254 4.28 27.20 0.88
C ALA A 254 3.74 25.80 0.55
N ALA A 255 3.53 25.50 -0.73
CA ALA A 255 3.09 24.18 -1.18
C ALA A 255 4.12 23.10 -0.83
N ALA A 256 5.41 23.36 -1.11
CA ALA A 256 6.50 22.45 -0.77
C ALA A 256 6.63 22.22 0.73
N ALA A 257 6.39 23.24 1.56
CA ALA A 257 6.42 23.10 3.01
C ALA A 257 5.25 22.25 3.52
N VAL A 258 4.02 22.52 3.08
CA VAL A 258 2.84 21.79 3.54
C VAL A 258 2.90 20.32 3.10
N PHE A 259 3.04 20.06 1.80
CA PHE A 259 3.02 18.70 1.28
C PHE A 259 4.33 17.95 1.55
N GLY A 260 5.48 18.62 1.44
CA GLY A 260 6.77 18.01 1.72
C GLY A 260 6.95 17.65 3.19
N LEU A 261 6.53 18.51 4.13
CA LEU A 261 6.57 18.18 5.55
C LEU A 261 5.60 17.05 5.88
N PHE A 262 4.36 17.12 5.38
CA PHE A 262 3.37 16.06 5.61
C PHE A 262 3.85 14.71 5.08
N CYS A 263 4.29 14.64 3.82
CA CYS A 263 4.77 13.38 3.23
C CYS A 263 6.07 12.86 3.85
N SER A 264 6.98 13.75 4.28
CA SER A 264 8.22 13.31 4.95
C SER A 264 7.96 12.78 6.36
N LEU A 265 7.05 13.41 7.11
CA LEU A 265 6.61 12.91 8.42
C LEU A 265 5.88 11.58 8.27
N MET A 266 4.99 11.47 7.29
CA MET A 266 4.31 10.20 7.00
C MET A 266 5.34 9.12 6.63
N LEU A 267 6.27 9.40 5.71
CA LEU A 267 7.33 8.44 5.36
C LEU A 267 8.16 8.01 6.57
N ALA A 268 8.51 8.95 7.45
CA ALA A 268 9.25 8.64 8.66
C ALA A 268 8.44 7.74 9.61
N MET A 269 7.15 8.03 9.82
CA MET A 269 6.28 7.19 10.64
C MET A 269 6.11 5.80 10.04
N GLU A 270 5.87 5.68 8.73
CA GLU A 270 5.78 4.39 8.02
C GLU A 270 7.06 3.55 8.20
N LEU A 271 8.22 4.15 7.98
CA LEU A 271 9.51 3.46 8.15
C LEU A 271 9.76 3.07 9.60
N LEU A 272 9.31 3.88 10.57
CA LEU A 272 9.41 3.56 12.00
C LEU A 272 8.46 2.42 12.38
N ASN A 273 7.22 2.42 11.90
CA ASN A 273 6.26 1.34 12.11
C ASN A 273 6.84 0.03 11.56
N ILE A 274 7.32 0.02 10.31
CA ILE A 274 7.99 -1.14 9.70
C ILE A 274 9.20 -1.58 10.53
N TYR A 275 10.02 -0.65 11.04
CA TYR A 275 11.20 -0.97 11.84
C TYR A 275 10.86 -1.61 13.19
N GLN A 276 9.80 -1.12 13.84
CA GLN A 276 9.40 -1.55 15.19
C GLN A 276 8.57 -2.83 15.20
N ASP A 277 7.88 -3.13 14.11
CA ASP A 277 6.95 -4.25 14.03
C ASP A 277 7.65 -5.63 14.16
N PRO A 278 7.33 -6.43 15.21
CA PRO A 278 7.89 -7.76 15.41
C PRO A 278 7.44 -8.78 14.35
N LEU A 279 6.28 -8.57 13.71
CA LEU A 279 5.78 -9.44 12.65
C LEU A 279 6.70 -9.43 11.42
N PHE A 280 7.22 -8.26 11.04
CA PHE A 280 8.22 -8.14 9.97
C PHE A 280 9.53 -8.86 10.32
N THR A 281 9.93 -8.87 11.60
CA THR A 281 11.08 -9.66 12.06
C THR A 281 10.81 -11.15 11.85
N HIS A 282 9.64 -11.65 12.26
CA HIS A 282 9.27 -13.06 12.12
C HIS A 282 9.21 -13.51 10.65
N ILE A 283 8.56 -12.73 9.79
CA ILE A 283 8.47 -13.01 8.34
C ILE A 283 9.87 -13.02 7.72
N ALA A 284 10.72 -12.04 8.07
CA ALA A 284 12.08 -11.98 7.55
C ALA A 284 12.95 -13.15 8.03
N ASP A 285 12.79 -13.63 9.27
CA ASP A 285 13.45 -14.85 9.77
C ASP A 285 13.07 -16.09 8.95
N GLN A 286 11.78 -16.26 8.66
CA GLN A 286 11.29 -17.37 7.84
C GLN A 286 11.84 -17.32 6.40
N LEU A 287 11.87 -16.14 5.79
CA LEU A 287 12.46 -15.93 4.47
C LEU A 287 13.97 -16.20 4.47
N ALA A 288 14.72 -15.67 5.45
CA ALA A 288 16.15 -15.86 5.55
C ALA A 288 16.54 -17.34 5.77
N ALA A 289 15.81 -18.05 6.64
CA ALA A 289 16.02 -19.48 6.89
C ALA A 289 15.84 -20.32 5.61
N ARG A 290 14.92 -19.93 4.73
CA ARG A 290 14.67 -20.58 3.44
C ARG A 290 15.73 -20.25 2.39
N ARG A 291 16.16 -19.00 2.33
CA ARG A 291 17.12 -18.51 1.32
C ARG A 291 18.57 -18.85 1.67
N GLY A 292 18.80 -19.54 2.79
CA GLY A 292 20.12 -20.00 3.23
C GLY A 292 20.94 -18.93 3.94
N GLY A 293 20.28 -17.92 4.51
CA GLY A 293 20.90 -16.84 5.28
C GLY A 293 20.31 -15.46 4.98
N ASP A 294 20.54 -14.52 5.89
CA ASP A 294 20.20 -13.10 5.70
C ASP A 294 21.41 -12.35 5.10
N LYS A 295 21.16 -11.54 4.07
CA LYS A 295 22.17 -10.70 3.41
C LYS A 295 22.00 -9.22 3.71
N SER A 296 21.01 -8.85 4.51
CA SER A 296 20.66 -7.47 4.83
C SER A 296 21.74 -6.83 5.71
N ALA A 297 22.12 -5.58 5.42
CA ALA A 297 23.13 -4.86 6.20
C ALA A 297 22.55 -4.22 7.47
N SER A 298 21.22 -4.03 7.53
CA SER A 298 20.54 -3.43 8.68
C SER A 298 19.17 -4.06 8.93
N ARG A 299 18.63 -3.85 10.14
CA ARG A 299 17.26 -4.29 10.48
C ARG A 299 16.20 -3.66 9.57
N LEU A 300 16.36 -2.38 9.23
CA LEU A 300 15.44 -1.69 8.33
C LEU A 300 15.50 -2.28 6.93
N GLU A 301 16.70 -2.51 6.39
CA GLU A 301 16.86 -3.18 5.09
C GLU A 301 16.23 -4.57 5.10
N ARG A 302 16.41 -5.31 6.20
CA ARG A 302 15.82 -6.63 6.38
C ARG A 302 14.30 -6.58 6.34
N HIS A 303 13.67 -5.64 7.03
CA HIS A 303 12.21 -5.51 6.99
C HIS A 303 11.72 -4.98 5.63
N LEU A 304 12.42 -4.03 5.02
CA LEU A 304 12.10 -3.55 3.66
C LEU A 304 12.28 -4.65 2.61
N SER A 305 13.14 -5.64 2.82
CA SER A 305 13.27 -6.83 1.97
C SER A 305 11.94 -7.62 1.88
N VAL A 306 11.17 -7.62 2.98
CA VAL A 306 9.84 -8.25 3.07
C VAL A 306 8.82 -7.50 2.23
N ILE A 307 9.02 -6.21 1.93
CA ILE A 307 8.13 -5.39 1.09
C ILE A 307 8.60 -5.38 -0.37
N CYS A 308 9.90 -5.18 -0.58
CA CYS A 308 10.51 -5.05 -1.90
C CYS A 308 10.72 -6.38 -2.63
N GLY A 309 10.82 -7.50 -1.91
CA GLY A 309 10.82 -8.85 -2.46
C GLY A 309 12.18 -9.43 -2.81
N THR A 310 13.29 -8.84 -2.36
CA THR A 310 14.66 -9.35 -2.64
C THR A 310 15.52 -9.41 -1.39
N ASP A 311 16.56 -10.25 -1.42
CA ASP A 311 17.62 -10.24 -0.41
C ASP A 311 18.51 -8.99 -0.58
N GLY A 312 18.15 -7.93 0.15
CA GLY A 312 18.91 -6.67 0.20
C GLY A 312 18.56 -5.66 -0.90
N MET A 313 19.13 -4.46 -0.74
CA MET A 313 18.85 -3.30 -1.59
C MET A 313 19.31 -3.50 -3.04
N ARG A 314 18.41 -3.23 -3.99
CA ARG A 314 18.67 -3.26 -5.44
C ARG A 314 18.11 -2.02 -6.11
N ALA A 315 18.59 -1.69 -7.32
CA ALA A 315 18.09 -0.56 -8.09
C ALA A 315 16.57 -0.61 -8.35
N SER A 316 16.03 -1.82 -8.46
CA SER A 316 14.59 -2.11 -8.59
C SER A 316 13.74 -1.69 -7.39
N TRP A 317 14.34 -1.42 -6.23
CA TRP A 317 13.63 -0.88 -5.06
C TRP A 317 13.08 0.51 -5.32
N PHE A 318 13.71 1.27 -6.22
CA PHE A 318 13.32 2.64 -6.58
C PHE A 318 12.26 2.70 -7.68
N PHE A 319 11.71 1.56 -8.10
CA PHE A 319 10.66 1.51 -9.13
C PHE A 319 9.39 0.85 -8.59
N PRO A 320 8.19 1.38 -8.89
CA PRO A 320 6.93 0.92 -8.30
C PRO A 320 6.58 -0.54 -8.53
N PRO A 321 6.79 -1.14 -9.73
CA PRO A 321 6.41 -2.53 -9.96
C PRO A 321 7.04 -3.44 -8.89
N PRO A 322 6.25 -4.31 -8.24
CA PRO A 322 6.80 -5.26 -7.32
C PRO A 322 7.73 -6.22 -8.07
N GLU A 323 8.83 -6.60 -7.44
CA GLU A 323 9.64 -7.70 -7.96
C GLU A 323 8.87 -9.01 -7.82
N ARG A 324 8.98 -9.89 -8.83
CA ARG A 324 8.34 -11.21 -8.75
C ARG A 324 8.98 -12.00 -7.63
N ARG A 325 8.18 -12.43 -6.66
CA ARG A 325 8.59 -13.39 -5.63
C ARG A 325 8.41 -14.81 -6.11
N ALA A 326 9.20 -15.72 -5.53
CA ALA A 326 8.88 -17.13 -5.58
C ALA A 326 7.55 -17.38 -4.86
N LEU A 327 6.75 -18.34 -5.35
CA LEU A 327 5.41 -18.63 -4.78
C LEU A 327 5.47 -18.84 -3.26
N HIS A 328 6.44 -19.61 -2.77
CA HIS A 328 6.61 -19.87 -1.34
C HIS A 328 6.95 -18.63 -0.51
N ASP A 329 7.66 -17.64 -1.07
CA ASP A 329 7.92 -16.39 -0.37
C ASP A 329 6.64 -15.56 -0.25
N VAL A 330 5.74 -15.67 -1.24
CA VAL A 330 4.41 -15.07 -1.18
C VAL A 330 3.57 -15.73 -0.08
N GLU A 331 3.59 -17.07 0.01
CA GLU A 331 2.89 -17.82 1.07
C GLU A 331 3.34 -17.40 2.48
N ILE A 332 4.66 -17.27 2.69
CA ILE A 332 5.25 -16.85 3.97
C ILE A 332 4.79 -15.45 4.35
N VAL A 333 4.77 -14.52 3.40
CA VAL A 333 4.38 -13.13 3.62
C VAL A 333 2.88 -13.01 3.87
N GLN A 334 2.07 -13.70 3.05
CA GLN A 334 0.61 -13.67 3.14
C GLN A 334 0.08 -14.40 4.38
N GLY A 335 0.81 -15.40 4.87
CA GLY A 335 0.37 -16.27 5.95
C GLY A 335 -0.58 -17.38 5.50
N PHE A 336 -0.88 -17.47 4.20
CA PHE A 336 -1.69 -18.54 3.62
C PHE A 336 -1.18 -18.95 2.24
N ARG A 337 -1.54 -20.17 1.81
CA ARG A 337 -1.23 -20.69 0.47
C ARG A 337 -2.36 -20.41 -0.51
N CYS A 338 -2.06 -19.77 -1.64
CA CYS A 338 -2.96 -19.71 -2.78
C CYS A 338 -2.76 -20.91 -3.70
N ARG A 339 -3.85 -21.47 -4.22
CA ARG A 339 -3.77 -22.55 -5.19
C ARG A 339 -3.17 -22.04 -6.51
N PRO A 340 -2.45 -22.89 -7.27
CA PRO A 340 -1.86 -22.51 -8.56
C PRO A 340 -2.89 -21.96 -9.55
N GLU A 341 -4.13 -22.44 -9.48
CA GLU A 341 -5.27 -22.02 -10.30
C GLU A 341 -5.86 -20.65 -9.91
N ASP A 342 -5.62 -20.19 -8.68
CA ASP A 342 -6.04 -18.88 -8.16
C ASP A 342 -4.84 -17.91 -7.99
N ALA A 343 -3.65 -18.28 -8.47
CA ALA A 343 -2.42 -17.50 -8.35
C ALA A 343 -2.43 -16.18 -9.16
N GLU A 344 -3.50 -15.89 -9.91
CA GLU A 344 -3.71 -14.59 -10.54
C GLU A 344 -4.58 -13.64 -9.69
N ILE A 345 -5.31 -14.20 -8.73
CA ILE A 345 -6.18 -13.48 -7.79
C ILE A 345 -5.39 -13.14 -6.51
N CYS A 346 -4.40 -13.98 -6.20
CA CYS A 346 -3.28 -13.69 -5.32
C CYS A 346 -2.08 -13.10 -6.10
#